data_AF-A0A0G0VU38-F1
#
_entry.id   AF-A0A0G0VU38-F1
#
_cell.length_a   1.000
_cell.length_b   1.000
_cell.length_c   1.000
_cell.angle_alpha   90.00
_cell.angle_beta   90.00
_cell.angle_gamma   90.00
#
_symmetry.space_group_name_H-M   'P 1'
#
loop_
_entity.id
_entity.type
_entity.pdbx_description
1 polymer ?
#
loop_
_entity_poly.entity_id
_entity_poly.type
_entity_poly.pdbx_seq_one_letter_code
_entity_poly.pdbx_strand_id
1 'polypeptide(L)'
;MNTSRTPLFYMANLGSEVSRALLEYQKEDFKKMHNSIIRAKDIIVKIEEFPEMKGRTGELEILKSIIEDLNQKKFELNKDQLLSYFSPFATRLMSLK
;
A
#
# COMPACT_ATOMS: atom_id res chain seq x y z
N MET A 1 -12.66 18.03 0.72
CA MET A 1 -12.21 16.63 0.91
C MET A 1 -12.91 16.07 2.13
N ASN A 2 -13.50 14.88 2.02
CA ASN A 2 -14.06 14.17 3.17
C ASN A 2 -12.86 13.72 4.04
N THR A 3 -12.68 14.30 5.23
CA THR A 3 -11.55 14.03 6.13
C THR A 3 -11.78 12.81 7.02
N SER A 4 -12.92 12.14 6.85
CA SER A 4 -13.24 10.89 7.52
C SER A 4 -12.16 9.85 7.24
N ARG A 5 -11.50 9.40 8.30
CA ARG A 5 -10.46 8.37 8.28
C ARG A 5 -11.09 6.99 8.04
N THR A 6 -11.69 6.80 6.87
CA THR A 6 -12.31 5.53 6.44
C THR A 6 -11.24 4.57 5.91
N PRO A 7 -11.57 3.28 5.70
CA PRO A 7 -10.65 2.35 5.02
C PRO A 7 -10.21 2.85 3.65
N LEU A 8 -11.10 3.50 2.90
CA LEU A 8 -10.79 4.10 1.61
C LEU A 8 -9.77 5.24 1.73
N PHE A 9 -9.90 6.07 2.77
CA PHE A 9 -8.91 7.11 3.07
C PHE A 9 -7.52 6.51 3.33
N TYR A 10 -7.44 5.50 4.18
CA TYR A 10 -6.15 4.85 4.48
C TYR A 10 -5.59 4.13 3.26
N MET A 11 -6.41 3.51 2.43
CA MET A 11 -5.95 2.84 1.22
C MET A 11 -5.43 3.80 0.15
N ALA A 12 -6.04 4.98 -0.01
CA ALA A 12 -5.49 6.02 -0.86
C ALA A 12 -4.11 6.49 -0.37
N ASN A 13 -3.94 6.64 0.94
CA ASN A 13 -2.65 6.96 1.54
C ASN A 13 -1.63 5.82 1.35
N LEU A 14 -2.05 4.57 1.50
CA LEU A 14 -1.18 3.41 1.26
C LEU A 14 -0.64 3.40 -0.16
N GLY A 15 -1.50 3.59 -1.16
CA GLY A 15 -1.10 3.68 -2.57
C GLY A 15 -0.12 4.83 -2.82
N SER A 16 -0.29 5.96 -2.11
CA SER A 16 0.61 7.12 -2.20
C SER A 16 2.00 6.82 -1.62
N GLU A 17 2.08 6.18 -0.45
CA GLU A 17 3.37 5.82 0.17
C GLU A 17 4.11 4.73 -0.62
N VAL A 18 3.41 3.74 -1.16
CA VAL A 18 4.04 2.70 -1.99
C VAL A 18 4.54 3.29 -3.32
N SER A 19 3.76 4.15 -3.97
CA SER A 19 4.21 4.86 -5.18
C SER A 19 5.44 5.72 -4.90
N ARG A 20 5.50 6.35 -3.72
CA ARG A 20 6.64 7.15 -3.29
C ARG A 20 7.88 6.29 -3.04
N ALA A 21 7.74 5.15 -2.35
CA ALA A 21 8.83 4.21 -2.12
C ALA A 21 9.45 3.72 -3.44
N LEU A 22 8.63 3.42 -4.45
CA LEU A 22 9.10 3.03 -5.78
C LEU A 22 9.89 4.15 -6.47
N LEU A 23 9.38 5.39 -6.43
CA LEU A 23 10.07 6.55 -7.01
C LEU A 23 11.42 6.79 -6.32
N GLU A 24 11.48 6.60 -5.00
CA GLU A 24 12.69 6.75 -4.20
C GLU A 24 13.69 5.64 -4.48
N TYR A 25 13.24 4.40 -4.67
CA TYR A 25 14.07 3.29 -5.14
C TYR A 25 14.69 3.61 -6.51
N GLN A 26 13.89 4.10 -7.47
CA GLN A 26 14.38 4.48 -8.81
C GLN A 26 15.45 5.58 -8.78
N LYS A 27 15.45 6.40 -7.73
CA LYS A 27 16.42 7.46 -7.49
C LYS A 27 17.59 7.02 -6.61
N GLU A 28 17.63 5.74 -6.22
CA GLU A 28 18.58 5.16 -5.27
C GLU A 28 18.57 5.87 -3.89
N ASP A 29 17.49 6.60 -3.57
CA ASP A 29 17.30 7.27 -2.28
C ASP A 29 16.70 6.29 -1.27
N PHE A 30 17.51 5.30 -0.88
CA PHE A 30 17.08 4.20 -0.02
C PHE A 30 16.64 4.68 1.38
N LYS A 31 17.14 5.82 1.85
CA LYS A 31 16.72 6.39 3.13
C LYS A 31 15.27 6.86 3.05
N LYS A 32 14.90 7.61 2.02
CA LYS A 32 13.51 8.03 1.85
C LYS A 32 12.59 6.86 1.54
N MET A 33 13.05 5.93 0.70
CA MET A 33 12.33 4.69 0.40
C MET A 33 11.95 3.95 1.69
N HIS A 34 12.92 3.76 2.60
CA HIS A 34 12.68 3.09 3.87
C HIS A 34 11.64 3.83 4.74
N ASN A 35 11.69 5.17 4.77
CA ASN A 35 10.68 5.96 5.48
C ASN A 35 9.28 5.79 4.89
N SER A 36 9.16 5.76 3.56
CA SER A 36 7.87 5.53 2.88
C SER A 36 7.34 4.11 3.16
N ILE A 37 8.23 3.11 3.21
CA ILE A 37 7.89 1.74 3.61
C ILE A 37 7.37 1.67 5.06
N ILE A 38 8.01 2.35 6.01
CA ILE A 38 7.54 2.39 7.41
C ILE A 38 6.13 2.96 7.47
N ARG A 39 5.87 4.09 6.80
CA ARG A 39 4.52 4.69 6.77
C ARG A 39 3.50 3.77 6.12
N ALA A 40 3.86 3.08 5.05
CA ALA A 40 2.98 2.10 4.42
C ALA A 40 2.61 0.96 5.37
N LYS A 41 3.56 0.45 6.16
CA LYS A 41 3.32 -0.56 7.20
C LYS A 41 2.37 -0.04 8.29
N ASP A 42 2.58 1.18 8.77
CA ASP A 42 1.70 1.81 9.78
C ASP A 42 0.26 1.97 9.26
N ILE A 43 0.11 2.34 7.98
CA ILE A 43 -1.21 2.48 7.34
C ILE A 43 -1.91 1.13 7.23
N ILE A 44 -1.19 0.06 6.92
CA ILE A 44 -1.75 -1.31 6.87
C ILE A 44 -2.33 -1.70 8.23
N VAL A 45 -1.59 -1.46 9.32
CA VAL A 45 -2.09 -1.71 10.69
C VAL A 45 -3.39 -0.95 10.94
N LYS A 46 -3.47 0.31 10.51
CA LYS A 46 -4.69 1.12 10.64
C LYS A 46 -5.86 0.55 9.84
N ILE A 47 -5.61 -0.01 8.65
CA ILE A 47 -6.65 -0.63 7.82
C ILE A 47 -7.19 -1.89 8.49
N GLU A 48 -6.34 -2.69 9.13
CA GLU A 48 -6.73 -3.92 9.81
C GLU A 48 -7.59 -3.69 11.06
N GLU A 49 -7.53 -2.49 11.66
CA GLU A 49 -8.37 -2.10 12.79
C GLU A 49 -9.86 -1.98 12.40
N PHE A 50 -10.19 -1.87 11.10
CA PHE A 50 -11.56 -1.68 10.65
C PHE A 50 -12.37 -2.99 10.64
N PRO A 51 -13.59 -3.01 11.20
CA PRO A 51 -14.44 -4.21 11.22
C PRO A 51 -14.73 -4.78 9.83
N GLU A 52 -14.95 -3.94 8.82
CA GLU A 52 -15.22 -4.35 7.42
C GLU A 52 -14.02 -4.99 6.71
N MET A 53 -12.82 -4.86 7.29
CA MET A 53 -11.60 -5.48 6.78
C MET A 53 -11.36 -6.88 7.38
N LYS A 54 -12.12 -7.28 8.42
CA LYS A 54 -12.04 -8.63 8.99
C LYS A 54 -12.44 -9.68 7.95
N GLY A 55 -11.52 -10.61 7.67
CA GLY A 55 -11.72 -11.66 6.66
C GLY A 55 -11.27 -11.31 5.23
N ARG A 56 -10.82 -10.06 4.99
CA ARG A 56 -10.25 -9.61 3.70
C ARG A 56 -8.72 -9.59 3.72
N THR A 57 -8.13 -10.56 4.39
CA THR A 57 -6.69 -10.61 4.66
C THR A 57 -5.86 -10.87 3.42
N GLY A 58 -6.33 -11.70 2.47
CA GLY A 58 -5.51 -12.12 1.33
C GLY A 58 -4.93 -10.96 0.48
N GLU A 59 -5.71 -9.91 0.24
CA GLU A 59 -5.27 -8.77 -0.56
C GLU A 59 -4.30 -7.86 0.23
N LEU A 60 -4.56 -7.68 1.52
CA LEU A 60 -3.63 -7.02 2.46
C LEU A 60 -2.31 -7.78 2.60
N GLU A 61 -2.34 -9.11 2.64
CA GLU A 61 -1.15 -9.96 2.71
C GLU A 61 -0.30 -9.85 1.43
N ILE A 62 -0.93 -9.79 0.24
CA ILE A 62 -0.21 -9.52 -1.01
C ILE A 62 0.47 -8.15 -0.95
N LEU A 63 -0.23 -7.12 -0.48
CA LEU A 63 0.34 -5.77 -0.31
C LEU A 63 1.51 -5.75 0.68
N LYS A 64 1.39 -6.47 1.81
CA LYS A 64 2.49 -6.64 2.78
C LYS A 64 3.70 -7.32 2.14
N SER A 65 3.48 -8.39 1.38
CA SER A 65 4.55 -9.12 0.67
C SER A 65 5.30 -8.18 -0.28
N ILE A 66 4.57 -7.40 -1.08
CA ILE A 66 5.15 -6.43 -2.01
C ILE A 66 6.02 -5.39 -1.27
N ILE A 67 5.54 -4.86 -0.15
CA ILE A 67 6.28 -3.89 0.67
C ILE A 67 7.55 -4.53 1.25
N GLU A 68 7.49 -5.80 1.64
CA GLU A 68 8.64 -6.52 2.18
C GLU A 68 9.68 -6.84 1.10
N ASP A 69 9.26 -7.23 -0.10
CA ASP A 69 10.16 -7.43 -1.23
C ASP A 69 10.87 -6.14 -1.63
N LEU A 70 10.16 -4.99 -1.58
CA LEU A 70 10.75 -3.66 -1.77
C LEU A 70 11.81 -3.35 -0.70
N ASN A 71 11.51 -3.67 0.56
CA ASN A 71 12.44 -3.48 1.67
C ASN A 71 13.71 -4.32 1.51
N GLN A 72 13.59 -5.52 0.96
CA GLN A 72 14.71 -6.44 0.70
C GLN A 72 15.48 -6.11 -0.60
N LYS A 73 15.09 -5.04 -1.32
CA LYS A 73 15.62 -4.70 -2.66
C LYS A 73 15.50 -5.85 -3.66
N LYS A 74 14.60 -6.81 -3.42
CA LYS A 74 14.37 -7.99 -4.27
C LYS A 74 13.42 -7.72 -5.44
N PHE A 75 12.93 -6.49 -5.52
CA PHE A 75 12.04 -6.09 -6.60
C PHE A 75 12.81 -5.89 -7.91
N GLU A 76 12.81 -6.92 -8.75
CA GLU A 76 13.02 -6.74 -10.19
C GLU A 76 11.82 -5.96 -10.72
N LEU A 77 11.99 -4.64 -10.81
CA LEU A 77 10.91 -3.68 -10.98
C LEU A 77 10.07 -3.92 -12.24
N ASN A 78 8.77 -4.16 -12.04
CA ASN A 78 7.76 -3.67 -12.95
C ASN A 78 6.67 -2.90 -12.18
N LYS A 79 6.76 -1.57 -12.22
CA LYS A 79 5.78 -0.62 -11.64
C LYS A 79 4.34 -0.94 -12.06
N ASP A 80 4.17 -1.48 -13.26
CA ASP A 80 2.86 -1.82 -13.82
C ASP A 80 2.22 -3.01 -13.09
N GLN A 81 3.02 -3.99 -12.66
CA GLN A 81 2.51 -5.09 -11.83
C GLN A 81 1.96 -4.57 -10.51
N LEU A 82 2.67 -3.63 -9.87
CA LEU A 82 2.26 -3.11 -8.58
C LEU A 82 0.98 -2.25 -8.67
N LEU A 83 0.87 -1.42 -9.72
CA LEU A 83 -0.37 -0.69 -10.01
C LEU A 83 -1.54 -1.62 -10.37
N SER A 84 -1.25 -2.74 -11.05
CA SER A 84 -2.26 -3.75 -11.39
C SER A 84 -2.80 -4.50 -10.17
N TYR A 85 -2.04 -4.60 -9.08
CA TYR A 85 -2.52 -5.15 -7.81
C TYR A 85 -3.33 -4.13 -6.99
N PHE A 86 -2.88 -2.87 -6.96
CA PHE A 86 -3.56 -1.82 -6.19
C PHE A 86 -4.92 -1.42 -6.76
N SER A 87 -5.06 -1.29 -8.09
CA SER A 87 -6.28 -0.76 -8.70
C SER A 87 -7.53 -1.62 -8.48
N PRO A 88 -7.50 -2.96 -8.67
CA PRO A 88 -8.66 -3.80 -8.44
C PRO A 88 -9.09 -3.80 -6.97
N PHE A 89 -8.14 -3.75 -6.04
CA PHE A 89 -8.41 -3.69 -4.62
C PHE A 89 -9.13 -2.40 -4.22
N ALA A 90 -8.59 -1.24 -4.63
CA ALA A 90 -9.21 0.05 -4.37
C ALA A 90 -10.63 0.14 -4.98
N THR A 91 -10.81 -0.41 -6.18
CA THR A 91 -12.11 -0.47 -6.85
C THR A 91 -13.12 -1.33 -6.08
N ARG A 92 -12.72 -2.51 -5.60
CA ARG A 92 -13.57 -3.39 -4.77
C ARG A 92 -14.00 -2.71 -3.47
N LEU A 93 -13.12 -1.93 -2.86
CA LEU A 93 -13.43 -1.17 -1.64
C LEU A 93 -14.44 -0.04 -1.93
N MET A 94 -14.29 0.66 -3.05
CA MET A 94 -15.24 1.72 -3.47
C MET A 94 -16.63 1.19 -3.84
N SER A 95 -16.73 -0.06 -4.27
CA SER A 95 -18.02 -0.72 -4.57
C SER A 95 -18.77 -1.23 -3.35
N LEU A 96 -18.14 -1.24 -2.16
CA LEU A 96 -18.82 -1.48 -0.90
C LEU A 96 -19.60 -0.22 -0.52
N LYS A 97 -20.83 -0.12 -0.98
CA LYS A 97 -21.84 0.81 -0.48
C LYS A 97 -22.78 0.09 0.48
#